data_AF-A0A1F6VHH0-F1
#
_entry.id   AF-A0A1F6VHH0-F1
#
_cell.length_a   1.000
_cell.length_b   1.000
_cell.length_c   1.000
_cell.angle_alpha   90.00
_cell.angle_beta   90.00
_cell.angle_gamma   90.00
#
_symmetry.space_group_name_H-M   'P 1'
#
loop_
_entity.id
_entity.type
_entity.pdbx_description
1 polymer ?
#
loop_
_entity_poly.entity_id
_entity_poly.type
_entity_poly.pdbx_seq_one_letter_code
_entity_poly.pdbx_strand_id
1 'polypeptide(L)'
;MAQILEDFFEAQNIFLAEAEAEALLSEPQKLPARPSRSDGNVFSITYAFEKRDKKTAWSILQKLFEAGIEPENLIGILFWKVKTMLADKKFSKWSEAELKNISAKIIAIYHDGHRGMLDAPIELEKLILETL
;
A
#
# COMPACT_ATOMS: atom_id res chain seq x y z
N MET A 1 -4.42 59.75 20.48
CA MET A 1 -5.71 59.10 20.77
C MET A 1 -6.27 58.37 19.55
N ALA A 2 -6.06 58.85 18.31
CA ALA A 2 -6.44 58.14 17.08
C ALA A 2 -5.67 56.83 16.84
N GLN A 3 -4.34 56.83 17.00
CA GLN A 3 -3.50 55.63 16.77
C GLN A 3 -3.87 54.42 17.64
N ILE A 4 -4.18 54.66 18.92
CA ILE A 4 -4.54 53.60 19.87
C ILE A 4 -5.87 52.92 19.50
N LEU A 5 -6.79 53.67 18.88
CA LEU A 5 -8.06 53.14 18.41
C LEU A 5 -7.90 52.32 17.13
N GLU A 6 -7.02 52.74 16.22
CA GLU A 6 -6.68 51.96 15.02
C GLU A 6 -5.97 50.66 15.38
N ASP A 7 -4.95 50.71 16.25
CA ASP A 7 -4.22 49.53 16.72
C ASP A 7 -5.15 48.52 17.44
N PHE A 8 -6.15 49.01 18.18
CA PHE A 8 -7.15 48.17 18.85
C PHE A 8 -8.10 47.49 17.84
N PHE A 9 -8.54 48.20 16.81
CA PHE A 9 -9.37 47.63 15.75
C PHE A 9 -8.60 46.61 14.91
N GLU A 10 -7.33 46.85 14.64
CA GLU A 10 -6.46 45.94 13.90
C GLU A 10 -6.18 44.67 14.71
N ALA A 11 -5.90 44.79 16.01
CA ALA A 11 -5.79 43.65 16.92
C ALA A 11 -7.09 42.84 17.03
N GLN A 12 -8.26 43.50 17.05
CA GLN A 12 -9.56 42.81 17.02
C GLN A 12 -9.77 42.05 15.72
N ASN A 13 -9.41 42.63 14.57
CA ASN A 13 -9.54 41.97 13.27
C ASN A 13 -8.61 40.77 13.13
N ILE A 14 -7.38 40.86 13.65
CA ILE A 14 -6.43 39.75 13.67
C ILE A 14 -6.95 38.62 14.57
N PHE A 15 -7.46 38.94 15.77
CA PHE A 15 -8.04 37.95 16.68
C PHE A 15 -9.28 37.24 16.08
N LEU A 16 -10.13 38.00 15.38
CA LEU A 16 -11.28 37.45 14.66
C LEU A 16 -10.84 36.55 13.50
N ALA A 17 -9.81 36.92 12.75
CA ALA A 17 -9.26 36.12 11.66
C ALA A 17 -8.58 34.83 12.17
N GLU A 18 -7.88 34.89 13.30
CA GLU A 18 -7.30 33.70 13.94
C GLU A 18 -8.37 32.76 14.48
N ALA A 19 -9.44 33.29 15.09
CA ALA A 19 -10.58 32.50 15.55
C ALA A 19 -11.34 31.83 14.39
N GLU A 20 -11.50 32.51 13.26
CA GLU A 20 -12.07 31.93 12.04
C GLU A 20 -11.15 30.87 11.40
N ALA A 21 -9.83 31.09 11.39
CA ALA A 21 -8.85 30.11 10.92
C ALA A 21 -8.81 28.86 11.81
N GLU A 22 -8.91 29.03 13.13
CA GLU A 22 -8.98 27.93 14.10
C GLU A 22 -10.33 27.19 14.04
N ALA A 23 -11.42 27.90 13.74
CA ALA A 23 -12.73 27.29 13.41
C ALA A 23 -12.65 26.44 12.13
N LEU A 24 -11.96 26.90 11.08
CA LEU A 24 -11.76 26.14 9.84
C LEU A 24 -10.82 24.92 10.02
N LEU A 25 -9.88 24.98 10.96
CA LEU A 25 -8.99 23.86 11.31
C LEU A 25 -9.63 22.86 12.28
N SER A 26 -10.66 23.27 13.02
CA SER A 26 -11.41 22.43 13.97
C SER A 26 -12.65 21.76 13.37
N GLU A 27 -13.09 22.18 12.17
CA GLU A 27 -14.00 21.35 11.38
C GLU A 27 -13.31 20.01 11.14
N PRO A 28 -13.89 18.88 11.60
CA PRO A 28 -13.30 17.58 11.33
C PRO A 28 -13.26 17.42 9.83
N GLN A 29 -12.07 17.54 9.23
CA GLN A 29 -11.87 17.15 7.85
C GLN A 29 -12.48 15.76 7.74
N LYS A 30 -13.56 15.63 6.97
CA LYS A 30 -14.09 14.32 6.60
C LYS A 30 -12.95 13.64 5.87
N LEU A 31 -12.19 12.83 6.60
CA LEU A 31 -11.30 11.84 6.03
C LEU A 31 -12.10 11.19 4.91
N PRO A 32 -11.52 11.08 3.69
CA PRO A 32 -12.23 10.43 2.59
C PRO A 32 -12.78 9.13 3.15
N ALA A 33 -14.08 8.89 2.94
CA ALA A 33 -14.73 7.67 3.42
C ALA A 33 -13.81 6.51 3.05
N ARG A 34 -13.37 5.73 4.05
CA ARG A 34 -12.52 4.56 3.81
C ARG A 34 -13.18 3.83 2.64
N PRO A 35 -12.47 3.59 1.51
CA PRO A 35 -13.08 2.94 0.36
C PRO A 35 -13.82 1.72 0.89
N SER A 36 -15.10 1.58 0.50
CA SER A 36 -15.94 0.49 0.97
C SER A 36 -15.15 -0.80 0.83
N ARG A 37 -15.12 -1.65 1.87
CA ARG A 37 -14.42 -2.94 1.85
C ARG A 37 -15.14 -3.93 0.91
N SER A 38 -15.23 -3.61 -0.38
CA SER A 38 -15.83 -4.43 -1.42
C SER A 38 -14.80 -5.03 -2.37
N ASP A 39 -13.53 -4.61 -2.30
CA ASP A 39 -12.55 -4.95 -3.32
C ASP A 39 -11.60 -6.02 -2.74
N GLY A 40 -11.36 -7.08 -3.52
CA GLY A 40 -10.88 -8.39 -3.08
C GLY A 40 -9.83 -8.38 -1.96
N ASN A 41 -10.01 -9.25 -0.97
CA ASN A 41 -9.07 -9.42 0.13
C ASN A 41 -7.64 -9.62 -0.40
N VAL A 42 -6.82 -8.57 -0.36
CA VAL A 42 -5.45 -8.55 -0.91
C VAL A 42 -4.59 -9.65 -0.26
N PHE A 43 -4.85 -9.98 1.01
CA PHE A 43 -4.13 -11.04 1.72
C PHE A 43 -4.46 -12.45 1.21
N SER A 44 -5.53 -12.63 0.43
CA SER A 44 -5.92 -13.95 -0.10
C SER A 44 -4.80 -14.61 -0.92
N ILE A 45 -4.03 -13.81 -1.66
CA ILE A 45 -2.91 -14.29 -2.48
C ILE A 45 -1.80 -14.92 -1.63
N THR A 46 -1.61 -14.44 -0.40
CA THR A 46 -0.56 -14.92 0.51
C THR A 46 -0.79 -16.36 0.96
N TYR A 47 -2.06 -16.77 1.13
CA TYR A 47 -2.41 -18.13 1.52
C TYR A 47 -2.20 -19.12 0.36
N ALA A 48 -2.52 -18.71 -0.87
CA ALA A 48 -2.27 -19.52 -2.06
C ALA A 48 -0.77 -19.68 -2.33
N PHE A 49 0.00 -18.58 -2.17
CA PHE A 49 1.46 -18.58 -2.25
C PHE A 49 2.10 -19.51 -1.22
N GLU A 50 1.69 -19.43 0.05
CA GLU A 50 2.21 -20.30 1.12
C GLU A 50 1.98 -21.79 0.82
N LYS A 51 0.83 -22.13 0.25
CA LYS A 51 0.46 -23.52 -0.08
C LYS A 51 1.11 -24.05 -1.36
N ARG A 52 1.88 -23.22 -2.08
CA ARG A 52 2.37 -23.49 -3.45
C ARG A 52 1.26 -23.85 -4.42
N ASP A 53 0.14 -23.14 -4.33
CA ASP A 53 -0.99 -23.36 -5.23
C ASP A 53 -0.94 -22.34 -6.38
N LYS A 54 -0.20 -22.70 -7.44
CA LYS A 54 0.02 -21.88 -8.63
C LYS A 54 -1.29 -21.39 -9.27
N LYS A 55 -2.23 -22.31 -9.52
CA LYS A 55 -3.49 -22.00 -10.22
C LYS A 55 -4.34 -21.04 -9.42
N THR A 56 -4.47 -21.30 -8.12
CA THR A 56 -5.23 -20.44 -7.21
C THR A 56 -4.55 -19.08 -7.04
N ALA A 57 -3.22 -19.05 -6.89
CA ALA A 57 -2.47 -17.79 -6.75
C ALA A 57 -2.60 -16.90 -8.00
N TRP A 58 -2.44 -17.47 -9.20
CA TRP A 58 -2.61 -16.73 -10.45
C TRP A 58 -4.06 -16.25 -10.64
N SER A 59 -5.06 -17.08 -10.36
CA SER A 59 -6.47 -16.67 -10.45
C SER A 59 -6.81 -15.54 -9.48
N ILE A 60 -6.27 -15.57 -8.25
CA ILE A 60 -6.43 -14.49 -7.28
C ILE A 60 -5.73 -13.23 -7.77
N LEU A 61 -4.51 -13.33 -8.31
CA LEU A 61 -3.76 -12.20 -8.85
C LEU A 61 -4.58 -11.47 -9.94
N GLN A 62 -5.13 -12.20 -10.91
CA GLN A 62 -5.98 -11.62 -11.96
C GLN A 62 -7.20 -10.90 -11.39
N LYS A 63 -7.90 -11.50 -10.43
CA LYS A 63 -9.05 -10.87 -9.77
C LYS A 63 -8.67 -9.59 -9.02
N LEU A 64 -7.46 -9.52 -8.46
CA LEU A 64 -6.97 -8.32 -7.79
C LEU A 64 -6.63 -7.23 -8.81
N PHE A 65 -6.06 -7.57 -9.97
CA PHE A 65 -5.86 -6.62 -11.05
C PHE A 65 -7.17 -6.11 -11.65
N GLU A 66 -8.16 -6.99 -11.87
CA GLU A 66 -9.51 -6.60 -12.30
C GLU A 66 -10.20 -5.68 -11.29
N ALA A 67 -9.91 -5.86 -10.00
CA ALA A 67 -10.38 -4.98 -8.93
C ALA A 67 -9.60 -3.66 -8.82
N GLY A 68 -8.65 -3.39 -9.73
CA GLY A 68 -7.86 -2.16 -9.74
C GLY A 68 -6.82 -2.07 -8.63
N ILE A 69 -6.40 -3.20 -8.04
CA ILE A 69 -5.36 -3.20 -7.02
C ILE A 69 -4.00 -2.99 -7.69
N GLU A 70 -3.31 -1.93 -7.26
CA GLU A 70 -2.00 -1.56 -7.77
C GLU A 70 -0.96 -2.69 -7.55
N PRO A 71 -0.13 -3.02 -8.56
CA PRO A 71 0.91 -4.04 -8.49
C PRO A 71 1.88 -3.85 -7.31
N GLU A 72 2.24 -2.61 -6.99
CA GLU A 72 3.14 -2.25 -5.89
C GLU A 72 2.61 -2.70 -4.54
N ASN A 73 1.29 -2.61 -4.34
CA ASN A 73 0.64 -3.12 -3.14
C ASN A 73 0.79 -4.65 -3.04
N LEU A 74 0.57 -5.35 -4.16
CA LEU A 74 0.71 -6.81 -4.22
C LEU A 74 2.15 -7.27 -4.00
N ILE A 75 3.12 -6.56 -4.60
CA ILE A 75 4.56 -6.76 -4.37
C ILE A 75 4.87 -6.62 -2.89
N GLY A 76 4.41 -5.55 -2.24
CA GLY A 76 4.65 -5.31 -0.82
C GLY A 76 4.07 -6.42 0.08
N ILE A 77 2.85 -6.87 -0.23
CA ILE A 77 2.17 -7.94 0.52
C ILE A 77 2.87 -9.30 0.35
N LEU A 78 3.30 -9.64 -0.87
CA LEU A 78 4.07 -10.86 -1.13
C LEU A 78 5.46 -10.82 -0.48
N PHE A 79 6.15 -9.67 -0.55
CA PHE A 79 7.43 -9.47 0.13
C PHE A 79 7.31 -9.66 1.64
N TRP A 80 6.31 -9.02 2.25
CA TRP A 80 6.01 -9.20 3.67
C TRP A 80 5.75 -10.67 4.00
N LYS A 81 4.93 -11.36 3.20
CA LYS A 81 4.63 -12.78 3.42
C LYS A 81 5.90 -13.64 3.41
N VAL A 82 6.78 -13.44 2.42
CA VAL A 82 8.06 -14.16 2.34
C VAL A 82 8.92 -13.88 3.56
N LYS A 83 9.03 -12.61 4.01
CA LYS A 83 9.77 -12.27 5.23
C LYS A 83 9.18 -12.90 6.49
N THR A 84 7.86 -12.95 6.63
CA THR A 84 7.21 -13.63 7.76
C THR A 84 7.52 -15.11 7.77
N MET A 85 7.46 -15.79 6.62
CA MET A 85 7.82 -17.21 6.51
C MET A 85 9.29 -17.47 6.87
N LEU A 86 10.19 -16.55 6.49
CA LEU A 86 11.61 -16.57 6.87
C LEU A 86 11.83 -16.36 8.38
N ALA A 87 11.16 -15.37 8.97
CA ALA A 87 11.29 -15.03 10.39
C ALA A 87 10.73 -16.14 11.30
N ASP A 88 9.55 -16.66 10.97
CA ASP A 88 8.89 -17.71 11.76
C ASP A 88 9.53 -19.09 11.55
N LYS A 89 10.44 -19.23 10.58
CA LYS A 89 11.00 -20.51 10.09
C LYS A 89 9.92 -21.52 9.71
N LYS A 90 8.73 -21.03 9.34
CA LYS A 90 7.59 -21.83 8.88
C LYS A 90 7.58 -21.84 7.37
N PHE A 91 8.34 -22.78 6.81
CA PHE A 91 8.52 -22.83 5.36
C PHE A 91 7.40 -23.59 4.64
N SER A 92 6.52 -24.30 5.35
CA SER A 92 5.49 -25.14 4.72
C SER A 92 6.11 -26.09 3.68
N LYS A 93 5.88 -25.87 2.38
CA LYS A 93 6.48 -26.62 1.25
C LYS A 93 7.75 -26.00 0.67
N TRP A 94 8.20 -24.87 1.22
CA TRP A 94 9.35 -24.12 0.73
C TRP A 94 10.65 -24.51 1.43
N SER A 95 11.77 -24.24 0.77
CA SER A 95 13.08 -24.14 1.42
C SER A 95 13.45 -22.69 1.72
N GLU A 96 14.32 -22.50 2.70
CA GLU A 96 14.84 -21.16 3.05
C GLU A 96 15.57 -20.50 1.86
N ALA A 97 16.31 -21.28 1.07
CA ALA A 97 17.02 -20.80 -0.10
C ALA A 97 16.08 -20.30 -1.19
N GLU A 98 14.99 -21.02 -1.46
CA GLU A 98 13.97 -20.59 -2.44
C GLU A 98 13.28 -19.30 -1.97
N LEU A 99 12.91 -19.19 -0.70
CA LEU A 99 12.27 -17.98 -0.16
C LEU A 99 13.20 -16.77 -0.23
N LYS A 100 14.50 -16.95 0.07
CA LYS A 100 15.52 -15.89 -0.10
C LYS A 100 15.63 -15.45 -1.57
N ASN A 101 15.64 -16.41 -2.50
CA ASN A 101 15.69 -16.11 -3.93
C ASN A 101 14.45 -15.34 -4.41
N ILE A 102 13.26 -15.78 -3.98
CA ILE A 102 12.00 -15.09 -4.31
C ILE A 102 11.96 -13.70 -3.70
N SER A 103 12.41 -13.53 -2.45
CA SER A 103 12.50 -12.22 -1.81
C SER A 103 13.36 -11.25 -2.64
N ALA A 104 14.49 -11.71 -3.19
CA ALA A 104 15.35 -10.89 -4.04
C ALA A 104 14.67 -10.52 -5.36
N LYS A 105 13.98 -11.49 -6.00
CA LYS A 105 13.21 -11.23 -7.23
C LYS A 105 12.10 -10.21 -7.02
N ILE A 106 11.33 -10.31 -5.92
CA ILE A 106 10.25 -9.35 -5.60
C ILE A 106 10.80 -7.93 -5.47
N ILE A 107 11.94 -7.76 -4.80
CA ILE A 107 12.59 -6.45 -4.66
C ILE A 107 13.07 -5.92 -6.02
N ALA A 108 13.62 -6.78 -6.88
CA ALA A 108 14.04 -6.38 -8.22
C ALA A 108 12.85 -5.88 -9.05
N ILE A 109 11.73 -6.61 -9.06
CA ILE A 109 10.50 -6.21 -9.76
C ILE A 109 10.01 -4.84 -9.26
N TYR A 110 10.04 -4.62 -7.94
CA TYR A 110 9.65 -3.32 -7.36
C TYR A 110 10.52 -2.17 -7.90
N HIS A 111 11.85 -2.32 -7.85
CA HIS A 111 12.76 -1.26 -8.26
C HIS A 111 12.71 -0.99 -9.76
N ASP A 112 12.68 -2.04 -10.57
CA ASP A 112 12.68 -1.91 -12.02
C ASP A 112 11.32 -1.42 -12.54
N GLY A 113 10.22 -1.85 -11.90
CA GLY A 113 8.88 -1.33 -12.17
C GLY A 113 8.77 0.16 -11.84
N HIS A 114 9.28 0.58 -10.68
CA HIS A 114 9.28 2.00 -10.30
C HIS A 114 10.14 2.89 -11.22
N ARG A 115 11.14 2.29 -11.89
CA ARG A 115 11.98 2.98 -12.89
C ARG A 115 11.38 2.96 -14.30
N GLY A 116 10.22 2.32 -14.49
CA GLY A 116 9.60 2.13 -15.81
C GLY A 116 10.39 1.20 -16.75
N MET A 117 11.26 0.36 -16.20
CA MET A 117 12.09 -0.57 -16.98
C MET A 117 11.36 -1.88 -17.33
N LEU A 118 10.27 -2.17 -16.61
CA LEU A 118 9.43 -3.33 -16.83
C LEU A 118 7.97 -3.04 -16.46
N ASP A 119 7.09 -3.92 -16.91
CA ASP A 119 5.66 -3.93 -16.57
C ASP A 119 5.47 -4.78 -15.30
N ALA A 120 5.28 -4.11 -14.15
CA ALA A 120 5.16 -4.76 -12.84
C ALA A 120 4.03 -5.81 -12.76
N PRO A 121 2.83 -5.59 -13.33
CA PRO A 121 1.80 -6.63 -13.46
C PRO A 121 2.31 -7.90 -14.14
N ILE A 122 2.95 -7.77 -15.31
CA ILE A 122 3.45 -8.91 -16.09
C ILE A 122 4.54 -9.67 -15.32
N GLU A 123 5.45 -8.96 -14.68
CA GLU A 123 6.54 -9.61 -13.93
C GLU A 123 6.06 -10.29 -12.65
N LEU A 124 5.03 -9.76 -11.99
CA LEU A 124 4.34 -10.47 -10.92
C LEU A 124 3.71 -11.78 -11.40
N GLU A 125 3.06 -11.76 -12.57
CA GLU A 125 2.50 -12.97 -13.17
C GLU A 125 3.58 -14.00 -13.48
N LYS A 126 4.67 -13.58 -14.13
CA LYS A 126 5.83 -14.45 -14.40
C LYS A 126 6.39 -15.03 -13.12
N LEU A 127 6.57 -14.21 -12.08
CA LEU A 127 7.05 -14.67 -10.78
C LEU A 127 6.14 -15.78 -10.23
N ILE A 128 4.83 -15.57 -10.19
CA ILE A 128 3.87 -16.57 -9.70
C ILE A 128 3.91 -17.84 -10.55
N LEU A 129 4.01 -17.72 -11.87
CA LEU A 129 3.98 -18.85 -12.79
C LEU A 129 5.30 -19.65 -12.82
N GLU A 130 6.44 -19.02 -12.57
CA GLU A 130 7.74 -19.68 -12.57
C GLU A 130 8.11 -20.27 -11.20
N THR A 131 7.63 -19.66 -10.11
CA THR A 131 8.07 -20.04 -8.74
C THR A 131 7.17 -21.05 -8.04
N LEU A 132 5.88 -21.10 -8.38
CA LEU A 132 4.88 -22.04 -7.81
C LEU A 132 4.68 -23.24 -8.72
#